data_AF-A0A4Z0LW14-F1
#
_entry.id   AF-A0A4Z0LW14-F1
#
_cell.length_a   1.000
_cell.length_b   1.000
_cell.length_c   1.000
_cell.angle_alpha   90.00
_cell.angle_beta   90.00
_cell.angle_gamma   90.00
#
_symmetry.space_group_name_H-M   'P 1'
#
loop_
_entity.id
_entity.type
_entity.pdbx_description
1 polymer ?
#
loop_
_entity_poly.entity_id
_entity_poly.type
_entity_poly.pdbx_seq_one_letter_code
_entity_poly.pdbx_strand_id
1 'polypeptide(L)'
;MGLGIAAKLLQSPNEDPALVAAPAAPAPPPGAESPRAPAPPAIAALSTPPDPNLLQQPAVQRYLARQARSERLHAWFADPAGAGISAGEAWQLIEELEREQAVLGVQALALKLAWLREQEADPERFAARAEALREEYAQRAAASEAQRAPTNTPAYADYKTREAAILAEAKQRSFSSEAQRSAWLREQLQAAREQAYGQSPQ
;
A
#
# COMPACT_ATOMS: atom_id res chain seq x y z
N MET A 1 10.34 -17.22 -22.53
CA MET A 1 9.13 -16.39 -22.42
C MET A 1 8.96 -15.81 -20.99
N GLY A 2 9.96 -15.10 -20.45
CA GLY A 2 9.90 -14.49 -19.11
C GLY A 2 10.10 -12.96 -19.07
N LEU A 3 10.57 -12.39 -20.18
CA LEU A 3 11.03 -10.99 -20.28
C LEU A 3 9.87 -9.97 -20.24
N GLY A 4 8.68 -10.35 -20.68
CA GLY A 4 7.52 -9.44 -20.72
C GLY A 4 6.91 -9.09 -19.37
N ILE A 5 7.10 -9.93 -18.34
CA ILE A 5 6.50 -9.70 -17.01
C ILE A 5 7.32 -8.67 -16.22
N ALA A 6 8.66 -8.78 -16.23
CA ALA A 6 9.54 -7.82 -15.56
C ALA A 6 9.38 -6.40 -16.12
N ALA A 7 9.31 -6.27 -17.44
CA ALA A 7 9.05 -5.01 -18.14
C ALA A 7 7.68 -4.40 -17.77
N LYS A 8 6.64 -5.24 -17.67
CA LYS A 8 5.27 -4.80 -17.33
C LYS A 8 5.13 -4.33 -15.88
N LEU A 9 5.91 -4.89 -14.95
CA LEU A 9 5.87 -4.50 -13.53
C LEU A 9 6.39 -3.08 -13.29
N LEU A 10 7.24 -2.56 -14.18
CA LEU A 10 7.77 -1.18 -14.11
C LEU A 10 6.81 -0.12 -14.66
N GLN A 11 5.77 -0.52 -15.38
CA GLN A 11 4.77 0.37 -15.98
C GLN A 11 3.51 0.54 -15.11
N SER A 12 3.43 -0.12 -13.95
CA SER A 12 2.27 0.02 -13.07
C SER A 12 2.40 1.30 -12.24
N PRO A 13 1.54 2.31 -12.42
CA PRO A 13 1.47 3.40 -11.47
C PRO A 13 1.12 2.81 -10.09
N ASN A 14 1.85 3.22 -9.06
CA ASN A 14 1.42 3.04 -7.68
C ASN A 14 0.10 3.81 -7.55
N GLU A 15 -1.03 3.14 -7.74
CA GLU A 15 -2.32 3.69 -7.34
C GLU A 15 -2.34 3.73 -5.82
N ASP A 16 -2.55 4.92 -5.26
CA ASP A 16 -2.88 5.11 -3.86
C ASP A 16 -3.97 4.10 -3.43
N PRO A 17 -3.83 3.41 -2.29
CA PRO A 17 -4.90 2.57 -1.78
C PRO A 17 -5.97 3.46 -1.14
N ALA A 18 -6.77 4.13 -1.96
CA ALA A 18 -7.95 4.85 -1.51
C ALA A 18 -9.05 4.75 -2.56
N LEU A 19 -9.77 3.62 -2.55
CA LEU A 19 -11.23 3.55 -2.72
C LEU A 19 -11.64 2.07 -2.79
N VAL A 20 -11.76 1.45 -1.62
CA VAL A 20 -12.60 0.26 -1.46
C VAL A 20 -14.02 0.68 -1.87
N ALA A 21 -14.52 0.07 -2.94
CA ALA A 21 -15.89 0.22 -3.40
C ALA A 21 -16.86 -0.17 -2.28
N ALA A 22 -17.65 0.79 -1.80
CA ALA A 22 -18.78 0.51 -0.93
C ALA A 22 -19.90 -0.16 -1.76
N PRO A 23 -20.63 -1.15 -1.21
CA PRO A 23 -21.65 -1.90 -1.92
C PRO A 23 -22.88 -1.03 -2.22
N ALA A 24 -23.47 -1.26 -3.40
CA ALA A 24 -24.66 -0.57 -3.89
C ALA A 24 -25.87 -0.76 -2.95
N ALA A 25 -26.39 0.35 -2.43
CA ALA A 25 -27.71 0.43 -1.81
C ALA A 25 -28.77 0.83 -2.87
N PRO A 26 -30.05 0.42 -2.72
CA PRO A 26 -31.04 0.45 -3.79
C PRO A 26 -31.62 1.85 -4.02
N ALA A 27 -32.08 2.09 -5.27
CA ALA A 27 -32.56 3.38 -5.75
C ALA A 27 -33.82 3.91 -5.03
N PRO A 28 -33.94 5.24 -4.77
CA PRO A 28 -35.19 5.88 -4.38
C PRO A 28 -36.05 6.30 -5.62
N PRO A 29 -37.37 6.52 -5.45
CA PRO A 29 -38.35 6.73 -6.53
C PRO A 29 -38.29 8.14 -7.16
N PRO A 30 -38.92 8.35 -8.34
CA PRO A 30 -38.75 9.57 -9.12
C PRO A 30 -39.72 10.66 -8.64
N GLY A 31 -39.20 11.80 -8.20
CA GLY A 31 -40.03 12.97 -7.91
C GLY A 31 -39.46 13.88 -6.84
N ALA A 32 -38.41 14.62 -7.18
CA ALA A 32 -38.08 15.90 -6.54
C ALA A 32 -37.15 16.67 -7.50
N GLU A 33 -37.63 17.80 -8.02
CA GLU A 33 -36.81 18.77 -8.73
C GLU A 33 -35.65 19.21 -7.82
N SER A 34 -34.45 18.78 -8.16
CA SER A 34 -33.23 19.22 -7.51
C SER A 34 -32.89 20.62 -8.04
N PRO A 35 -32.59 21.62 -7.18
CA PRO A 35 -32.08 22.90 -7.65
C PRO A 35 -30.83 22.63 -8.47
N ARG A 36 -30.79 23.16 -9.70
CA ARG A 36 -29.66 22.98 -10.62
C ARG A 36 -28.40 23.43 -9.89
N ALA A 37 -27.58 22.47 -9.46
CA ALA A 37 -26.28 22.74 -8.88
C ALA A 37 -25.51 23.65 -9.86
N PRO A 38 -24.78 24.66 -9.38
CA PRO A 38 -23.88 25.40 -10.25
C PRO A 38 -23.00 24.39 -10.96
N ALA A 39 -22.87 24.54 -12.29
CA ALA A 39 -21.99 23.70 -13.08
C ALA A 39 -20.61 23.66 -12.39
N PRO A 40 -19.96 22.48 -12.31
CA PRO A 40 -18.60 22.42 -11.80
C PRO A 40 -17.76 23.44 -12.58
N PRO A 41 -16.82 24.16 -11.93
CA PRO A 41 -15.97 25.09 -12.64
C PRO A 41 -15.35 24.36 -13.82
N ALA A 42 -15.55 24.92 -15.02
CA ALA A 42 -14.95 24.41 -16.23
C ALA A 42 -13.46 24.18 -15.98
N ILE A 43 -12.95 23.04 -16.48
CA ILE A 43 -11.55 22.63 -16.45
C ILE A 43 -10.70 23.54 -17.37
N ALA A 44 -10.98 24.85 -17.38
CA ALA A 44 -10.25 25.88 -18.11
C ALA A 44 -9.01 26.37 -17.31
N ALA A 45 -8.83 25.88 -16.08
CA ALA A 45 -7.69 26.22 -15.22
C ALA A 45 -6.42 25.37 -15.46
N LEU A 46 -6.43 24.45 -16.43
CA LEU A 46 -5.22 23.68 -16.81
C LEU A 46 -4.36 24.40 -17.87
N SER A 47 -4.75 25.59 -18.32
CA SER A 47 -4.03 26.34 -19.36
C SER A 47 -2.98 27.32 -18.82
N THR A 48 -2.64 27.25 -17.53
CA THR A 48 -1.46 27.97 -17.03
C THR A 48 -0.22 27.32 -17.65
N PRO A 49 0.64 28.06 -18.37
CA PRO A 49 1.91 27.50 -18.83
C PRO A 49 2.64 26.93 -17.60
N PRO A 50 3.24 25.73 -17.70
CA PRO A 50 3.92 25.13 -16.57
C PRO A 50 4.93 26.15 -16.04
N ASP A 51 4.80 26.50 -14.75
CA ASP A 51 5.75 27.39 -14.09
C ASP A 51 7.16 26.84 -14.38
N PRO A 52 8.05 27.62 -15.01
CA PRO A 52 9.38 27.15 -15.38
C PRO A 52 10.20 26.66 -14.18
N ASN A 53 9.80 27.03 -12.95
CA ASN A 53 10.41 26.55 -11.71
C ASN A 53 9.89 25.20 -11.23
N LEU A 54 8.85 24.61 -11.85
CA LEU A 54 8.35 23.26 -11.51
C LEU A 54 9.45 22.20 -11.62
N LEU A 55 10.30 22.29 -12.64
CA LEU A 55 11.42 21.35 -12.84
C LEU A 55 12.51 21.47 -11.76
N GLN A 56 12.55 22.60 -11.05
CA GLN A 56 13.47 22.81 -9.93
C GLN A 56 12.90 22.32 -8.59
N GLN A 57 11.63 21.92 -8.55
CA GLN A 57 11.04 21.39 -7.32
C GLN A 57 11.67 20.03 -6.97
N PRO A 58 12.12 19.82 -5.73
CA PRO A 58 12.74 18.56 -5.31
C PRO A 58 11.85 17.33 -5.56
N ALA A 59 10.53 17.47 -5.42
CA ALA A 59 9.57 16.40 -5.69
C ALA A 59 9.58 15.98 -7.17
N VAL A 60 9.64 16.94 -8.09
CA VAL A 60 9.70 16.71 -9.54
C VAL A 60 11.04 16.07 -9.91
N GLN A 61 12.14 16.55 -9.34
CA GLN A 61 13.46 15.93 -9.57
C GLN A 61 13.52 14.48 -9.09
N ARG A 62 12.96 14.18 -7.91
CA ARG A 62 12.85 12.80 -7.41
C ARG A 62 12.01 11.92 -8.33
N TYR A 63 10.88 12.45 -8.81
CA TYR A 63 10.03 11.75 -9.78
C TYR A 63 10.79 11.44 -11.07
N LEU A 64 11.47 12.42 -11.65
CA LEU A 64 12.24 12.25 -12.90
C LEU A 64 13.40 11.28 -12.72
N ALA A 65 14.12 11.36 -11.59
CA ALA A 65 15.18 10.41 -11.25
C ALA A 65 14.65 8.97 -11.11
N ARG A 66 13.46 8.81 -10.53
CA ARG A 66 12.77 7.51 -10.48
C ARG A 66 12.42 7.01 -11.88
N GLN A 67 11.83 7.85 -12.72
CA GLN A 67 11.48 7.47 -14.10
C GLN A 67 12.70 7.05 -14.92
N ALA A 68 13.78 7.83 -14.86
CA ALA A 68 15.01 7.51 -15.56
C ALA A 68 15.62 6.16 -15.11
N ARG A 69 15.54 5.83 -13.81
CA ARG A 69 15.97 4.52 -13.31
C ARG A 69 15.08 3.39 -13.79
N SER A 70 13.76 3.56 -13.76
CA SER A 70 12.80 2.58 -14.29
C SER A 70 13.01 2.31 -15.79
N GLU A 71 13.25 3.37 -16.58
CA GLU A 71 13.54 3.25 -18.02
C GLU A 71 14.84 2.49 -18.28
N ARG A 72 15.91 2.79 -17.53
CA ARG A 72 17.19 2.05 -17.63
C ARG A 72 17.02 0.58 -17.28
N LEU A 73 16.24 0.28 -16.23
CA LEU A 73 15.96 -1.09 -15.84
C LEU A 73 15.12 -1.82 -16.90
N HIS A 74 14.13 -1.14 -17.48
CA HIS A 74 13.33 -1.67 -18.57
C HIS A 74 14.19 -1.97 -19.81
N ALA A 75 15.09 -1.07 -20.19
CA ALA A 75 16.04 -1.29 -21.27
C ALA A 75 16.92 -2.51 -20.99
N TRP A 76 17.41 -2.67 -19.76
CA TRP A 76 18.21 -3.82 -19.35
C TRP A 76 17.45 -5.14 -19.45
N PHE A 77 16.20 -5.20 -19.00
CA PHE A 77 15.39 -6.41 -19.16
C PHE A 77 14.95 -6.67 -20.61
N ALA A 78 14.96 -5.67 -21.49
CA ALA A 78 14.65 -5.85 -22.90
C ALA A 78 15.85 -6.38 -23.69
N ASP A 79 17.04 -5.83 -23.43
CA ASP A 79 18.30 -6.22 -24.04
C ASP A 79 19.47 -5.98 -23.07
N PRO A 80 19.84 -6.98 -22.25
CA PRO A 80 20.91 -6.84 -21.27
C PRO A 80 22.27 -6.47 -21.89
N ALA A 81 22.53 -6.88 -23.13
CA ALA A 81 23.77 -6.59 -23.83
C ALA A 81 23.80 -5.18 -24.43
N GLY A 82 22.65 -4.66 -24.87
CA GLY A 82 22.50 -3.34 -25.48
C GLY A 82 22.14 -2.21 -24.51
N ALA A 83 21.77 -2.51 -23.26
CA ALA A 83 21.24 -1.52 -22.32
C ALA A 83 22.26 -0.53 -21.74
N GLY A 84 23.56 -0.73 -21.99
CA GLY A 84 24.61 0.18 -21.52
C GLY A 84 24.78 0.20 -19.99
N ILE A 85 24.21 -0.77 -19.27
CA ILE A 85 24.42 -1.00 -17.84
C ILE A 85 24.74 -2.46 -17.59
N SER A 86 25.62 -2.71 -16.62
CA SER A 86 25.98 -4.04 -16.18
C SER A 86 24.86 -4.70 -15.37
N ALA A 87 24.92 -6.03 -15.23
CA ALA A 87 24.03 -6.76 -14.34
C ALA A 87 24.13 -6.28 -12.88
N GLY A 88 25.34 -5.95 -12.41
CA GLY A 88 25.54 -5.39 -11.07
C GLY A 88 24.81 -4.06 -10.87
N GLU A 89 24.88 -3.17 -11.87
CA GLU A 89 24.14 -1.90 -11.85
C GLU A 89 22.62 -2.12 -11.89
N ALA A 90 22.13 -3.05 -12.70
CA ALA A 90 20.71 -3.40 -12.74
C ALA A 90 20.22 -3.88 -11.37
N TRP A 91 21.01 -4.71 -10.66
CA TRP A 91 20.70 -5.12 -9.30
C TRP A 91 20.62 -3.94 -8.33
N GLN A 92 21.61 -3.03 -8.37
CA GLN A 92 21.59 -1.84 -7.52
C GLN A 92 20.39 -0.94 -7.79
N LEU A 93 19.99 -0.78 -9.05
CA LEU A 93 18.77 -0.03 -9.40
C LEU A 93 17.50 -0.67 -8.80
N ILE A 94 17.40 -2.00 -8.79
CA ILE A 94 16.27 -2.70 -8.13
C ILE A 94 16.27 -2.43 -6.62
N GLU A 95 17.44 -2.52 -5.97
CA GLU A 95 17.60 -2.24 -4.54
C GLU A 95 17.26 -0.79 -4.19
N GLU A 96 17.65 0.18 -5.02
CA GLU A 96 17.32 1.59 -4.83
C GLU A 96 15.81 1.84 -4.95
N LEU A 97 15.17 1.29 -5.99
CA LEU A 97 13.74 1.43 -6.20
C LEU A 97 12.94 0.80 -5.04
N GLU A 98 13.38 -0.34 -4.52
CA GLU A 98 12.76 -0.97 -3.35
C GLU A 98 12.93 -0.13 -2.09
N ARG A 99 14.16 0.35 -1.82
CA ARG A 99 14.47 1.15 -0.62
C ARG A 99 13.70 2.46 -0.59
N GLU A 100 13.52 3.08 -1.75
CA GLU A 100 12.74 4.31 -1.90
C GLU A 100 11.22 4.07 -1.92
N GLN A 101 10.78 2.81 -1.77
CA GLN A 101 9.37 2.40 -1.89
C GLN A 101 8.74 2.82 -3.23
N ALA A 102 9.57 2.95 -4.27
CA ALA A 102 9.14 3.24 -5.63
C ALA A 102 8.48 2.03 -6.30
N VAL A 103 8.77 0.83 -5.79
CA VAL A 103 8.13 -0.44 -6.17
C VAL A 103 7.68 -1.18 -4.90
N LEU A 104 6.62 -1.96 -5.02
CA LEU A 104 6.16 -2.84 -3.94
C LEU A 104 7.15 -3.98 -3.72
N GLY A 105 7.23 -4.53 -2.50
CA GLY A 105 8.14 -5.63 -2.18
C GLY A 105 7.96 -6.86 -3.10
N VAL A 106 6.71 -7.18 -3.48
CA VAL A 106 6.43 -8.26 -4.44
C VAL A 106 6.95 -7.95 -5.85
N GLN A 107 6.93 -6.68 -6.27
CA GLN A 107 7.47 -6.24 -7.56
C GLN A 107 9.00 -6.30 -7.53
N ALA A 108 9.63 -5.84 -6.45
CA ALA A 108 11.07 -5.95 -6.24
C ALA A 108 11.53 -7.41 -6.30
N LEU A 109 10.85 -8.33 -5.59
CA LEU A 109 11.13 -9.76 -5.65
C LEU A 109 11.04 -10.29 -7.09
N ALA A 110 9.99 -9.94 -7.83
CA ALA A 110 9.83 -10.39 -9.21
C ALA A 110 10.97 -9.88 -10.13
N LEU A 111 11.41 -8.63 -9.95
CA LEU A 111 12.55 -8.07 -10.68
C LEU A 111 13.86 -8.78 -10.30
N LYS A 112 14.10 -9.06 -9.02
CA LYS A 112 15.29 -9.79 -8.55
C LYS A 112 15.33 -11.22 -9.08
N LEU A 113 14.18 -11.90 -9.15
CA LEU A 113 14.07 -13.24 -9.74
C LEU A 113 14.29 -13.23 -11.25
N ALA A 114 13.79 -12.21 -11.95
CA ALA A 114 14.05 -12.03 -13.38
C ALA A 114 15.53 -11.77 -13.63
N TRP A 115 16.15 -10.90 -12.83
CA TRP A 115 17.59 -10.64 -12.88
C TRP A 115 18.39 -11.93 -12.65
N LEU A 116 18.05 -12.70 -11.61
CA LEU A 116 18.73 -13.94 -11.27
C LEU A 116 18.66 -14.97 -12.41
N ARG A 117 17.52 -15.02 -13.12
CA ARG A 117 17.34 -15.91 -14.27
C ARG A 117 18.27 -15.57 -15.44
N GLU A 118 18.59 -14.30 -15.63
CA GLU A 118 19.55 -13.87 -16.66
C GLU A 118 21.01 -14.15 -16.24
N GLN A 119 21.29 -14.23 -14.94
CA GLN A 119 22.65 -14.41 -14.43
C GLN A 119 23.03 -15.87 -14.16
N GLU A 120 22.05 -16.73 -13.90
CA GLU A 120 22.28 -18.11 -13.48
C GLU A 120 21.80 -19.08 -14.57
N ALA A 121 22.76 -19.65 -15.29
CA ALA A 121 22.48 -20.64 -16.34
C ALA A 121 22.19 -22.04 -15.76
N ASP A 122 22.67 -22.32 -14.54
CA ASP A 122 22.45 -23.59 -13.86
C ASP A 122 21.08 -23.60 -13.17
N PRO A 123 20.16 -24.50 -13.57
CA PRO A 123 18.80 -24.53 -13.02
C PRO A 123 18.77 -24.88 -11.53
N GLU A 124 19.71 -25.68 -11.02
CA GLU A 124 19.75 -26.04 -9.59
C GLU A 124 20.21 -24.86 -8.75
N ARG A 125 21.24 -24.14 -9.20
CA ARG A 125 21.68 -22.90 -8.55
C ARG A 125 20.63 -21.81 -8.63
N PHE A 126 19.94 -21.70 -9.76
CA PHE A 126 18.83 -20.76 -9.91
C PHE A 126 17.73 -21.08 -8.89
N ALA A 127 17.31 -22.34 -8.80
CA ALA A 127 16.26 -22.75 -7.87
C ALA A 127 16.65 -22.47 -6.41
N ALA A 128 17.87 -22.84 -6.01
CA ALA A 128 18.36 -22.60 -4.65
C ALA A 128 18.40 -21.10 -4.31
N ARG A 129 18.92 -20.26 -5.21
CA ARG A 129 19.01 -18.81 -4.99
C ARG A 129 17.64 -18.11 -5.06
N ALA A 130 16.77 -18.57 -5.95
CA ALA A 130 15.41 -18.06 -6.05
C ALA A 130 14.60 -18.35 -4.79
N GLU A 131 14.80 -19.53 -4.20
CA GLU A 131 14.09 -19.90 -2.97
C GLU A 131 14.63 -19.15 -1.76
N ALA A 132 15.95 -18.98 -1.65
CA ALA A 132 16.54 -18.10 -0.64
C ALA A 132 15.99 -16.66 -0.71
N LEU A 133 15.82 -16.10 -1.91
CA LEU A 133 15.20 -14.78 -2.09
C LEU A 133 13.73 -14.77 -1.63
N ARG A 134 12.95 -15.80 -1.94
CA ARG A 134 11.54 -15.87 -1.52
C ARG A 134 11.42 -15.98 -0.01
N GLU A 135 12.26 -16.80 0.62
CA GLU A 135 12.31 -16.93 2.09
C GLU A 135 12.66 -15.61 2.75
N GLU A 136 13.65 -14.88 2.22
CA GLU A 136 14.01 -13.55 2.73
C GLU A 136 12.81 -12.58 2.68
N TYR A 137 12.09 -12.53 1.57
CA TYR A 137 10.91 -11.67 1.44
C TYR A 137 9.75 -12.12 2.33
N ALA A 138 9.55 -13.43 2.51
CA ALA A 138 8.55 -13.97 3.43
C ALA A 138 8.86 -13.57 4.88
N GLN A 139 10.12 -13.64 5.29
CA GLN A 139 10.56 -13.21 6.63
C GLN A 139 10.35 -11.71 6.82
N ARG A 140 10.71 -10.88 5.83
CA ARG A 140 10.48 -9.42 5.87
C ARG A 140 8.98 -9.09 5.95
N ALA A 141 8.14 -9.80 5.20
CA ALA A 141 6.69 -9.63 5.23
C ALA A 141 6.12 -9.99 6.61
N ALA A 142 6.49 -11.16 7.16
CA ALA A 142 6.08 -11.60 8.48
C ALA A 142 6.53 -10.64 9.59
N ALA A 143 7.75 -10.12 9.51
CA ALA A 143 8.25 -9.11 10.45
C ALA A 143 7.46 -7.79 10.37
N SER A 144 7.10 -7.37 9.16
CA SER A 144 6.30 -6.16 8.94
C SER A 144 4.86 -6.33 9.46
N GLU A 145 4.26 -7.50 9.25
CA GLU A 145 2.94 -7.85 9.81
C GLU A 145 2.97 -7.90 11.33
N ALA A 146 4.01 -8.49 11.92
CA ALA A 146 4.18 -8.51 13.37
C ALA A 146 4.29 -7.08 13.95
N GLN A 147 4.98 -6.16 13.28
CA GLN A 147 5.07 -4.76 13.71
C GLN A 147 3.74 -4.00 13.58
N ARG A 148 2.91 -4.34 12.59
CA ARG A 148 1.58 -3.74 12.38
C ARG A 148 0.47 -4.42 13.17
N ALA A 149 0.75 -5.52 13.86
CA ALA A 149 -0.23 -6.23 14.66
C ALA A 149 -0.82 -5.27 15.72
N PRO A 150 -2.15 -5.06 15.76
CA PRO A 150 -2.78 -4.16 16.72
C PRO A 150 -2.41 -4.48 18.17
N THR A 151 -2.12 -5.76 18.43
CA THR A 151 -1.69 -6.33 19.72
C THR A 151 -0.41 -5.72 20.26
N ASN A 152 0.42 -5.11 19.43
CA ASN A 152 1.70 -4.51 19.82
C ASN A 152 1.62 -3.01 20.12
N THR A 153 0.42 -2.42 20.08
CA THR A 153 0.21 -1.02 20.49
C THR A 153 -0.12 -0.94 21.98
N PRO A 154 0.48 -0.01 22.76
CA PRO A 154 0.08 0.22 24.15
C PRO A 154 -1.44 0.47 24.30
N ALA A 155 -2.01 1.20 23.34
CA ALA A 155 -3.45 1.43 23.23
C ALA A 155 -4.29 0.15 23.17
N TYR A 156 -3.78 -0.94 22.59
CA TYR A 156 -4.48 -2.22 22.57
C TYR A 156 -4.52 -2.89 23.93
N ALA A 157 -3.42 -2.86 24.69
CA ALA A 157 -3.41 -3.42 26.05
C ALA A 157 -4.39 -2.68 26.96
N ASP A 158 -4.43 -1.35 26.84
CA ASP A 158 -5.36 -0.49 27.58
C ASP A 158 -6.81 -0.77 27.15
N TYR A 159 -7.07 -0.89 25.85
CA TYR A 159 -8.38 -1.26 25.31
C TYR A 159 -8.86 -2.62 25.83
N LYS A 160 -8.01 -3.65 25.79
CA LYS A 160 -8.37 -5.00 26.27
C LYS A 160 -8.65 -5.04 27.76
N THR A 161 -7.91 -4.27 28.55
CA THR A 161 -8.17 -4.11 29.99
C THR A 161 -9.52 -3.45 30.21
N ARG A 162 -9.83 -2.39 29.46
CA ARG A 162 -11.10 -1.67 29.53
C ARG A 162 -12.28 -2.52 29.06
N GLU A 163 -12.12 -3.30 28.00
CA GLU A 163 -13.11 -4.25 27.50
C GLU A 163 -13.45 -5.30 28.57
N ALA A 164 -12.44 -5.88 29.23
CA ALA A 164 -12.67 -6.85 30.30
C ALA A 164 -13.47 -6.25 31.47
N ALA A 165 -13.18 -5.00 31.83
CA ALA A 165 -13.93 -4.27 32.87
C ALA A 165 -15.39 -4.01 32.45
N ILE A 166 -15.63 -3.59 31.21
CA ILE A 166 -16.99 -3.37 30.67
C ILE A 166 -17.79 -4.68 30.67
N LEU A 167 -17.17 -5.78 30.26
CA LEU A 167 -17.81 -7.09 30.27
C LEU A 167 -18.10 -7.60 31.69
N ALA A 168 -17.24 -7.31 32.66
CA ALA A 168 -17.48 -7.60 34.07
C ALA A 168 -18.64 -6.76 34.63
N GLU A 169 -18.68 -5.46 34.33
CA GLU A 169 -19.78 -4.57 34.71
C GLU A 169 -21.11 -5.02 34.10
N ALA A 170 -21.12 -5.43 32.82
CA ALA A 170 -22.30 -5.96 32.15
C ALA A 170 -22.87 -7.24 32.79
N LYS A 171 -22.05 -7.99 33.54
CA LYS A 171 -22.49 -9.18 34.26
C LYS A 171 -23.10 -8.84 35.62
N GLN A 172 -22.62 -7.77 36.25
CA GLN A 172 -23.07 -7.34 37.58
C GLN A 172 -24.26 -6.37 37.51
N ARG A 173 -24.41 -5.66 36.40
CA ARG A 173 -25.47 -4.68 36.17
C ARG A 173 -26.78 -5.37 35.81
N SER A 174 -27.86 -4.97 36.49
CA SER A 174 -29.20 -5.42 36.16
C SER A 174 -29.75 -4.65 34.95
N PHE A 175 -30.19 -5.38 33.94
CA PHE A 175 -30.87 -4.83 32.77
C PHE A 175 -32.31 -5.36 32.71
N SER A 176 -33.25 -4.52 32.28
CA SER A 176 -34.66 -4.96 32.18
C SER A 176 -34.93 -5.85 30.96
N SER A 177 -34.02 -5.85 29.98
CA SER A 177 -34.05 -6.75 28.83
C SER A 177 -32.65 -6.99 28.27
N GLU A 178 -32.51 -8.07 27.52
CA GLU A 178 -31.27 -8.39 26.80
C GLU A 178 -30.94 -7.36 25.71
N ALA A 179 -31.96 -6.73 25.12
CA ALA A 179 -31.79 -5.64 24.17
C ALA A 179 -31.12 -4.41 24.81
N GLN A 180 -31.51 -4.05 26.04
CA GLN A 180 -30.86 -2.97 26.79
C GLN A 180 -29.42 -3.29 27.15
N ARG A 181 -29.15 -4.53 27.59
CA ARG A 181 -27.77 -4.99 27.86
C ARG A 181 -26.89 -4.88 26.61
N SER A 182 -27.43 -5.28 25.46
CA SER A 182 -26.72 -5.28 24.18
C SER A 182 -26.46 -3.86 23.67
N ALA A 183 -27.45 -2.96 23.81
CA ALA A 183 -27.29 -1.55 23.46
C ALA A 183 -26.21 -0.88 24.32
N TRP A 184 -26.25 -1.11 25.63
CA TRP A 184 -25.26 -0.60 26.58
C TRP A 184 -23.85 -1.13 26.28
N LEU A 185 -23.71 -2.44 26.03
CA LEU A 185 -22.42 -3.03 25.67
C LEU A 185 -21.84 -2.41 24.40
N ARG A 186 -22.67 -2.20 23.37
CA ARG A 186 -22.23 -1.58 22.11
C ARG A 186 -21.73 -0.16 22.33
N GLU A 187 -22.46 0.64 23.08
CA GLU A 187 -22.09 2.02 23.42
C GLU A 187 -20.77 2.08 24.19
N GLN A 188 -20.64 1.28 25.26
CA GLN A 188 -19.45 1.29 26.11
C GLN A 188 -18.21 0.76 25.38
N LEU A 189 -18.35 -0.29 24.56
CA LEU A 189 -17.24 -0.82 23.77
C LEU A 189 -16.83 0.15 22.66
N GLN A 190 -17.77 0.86 22.06
CA GLN A 190 -17.48 1.90 21.07
C GLN A 190 -16.72 3.07 21.71
N ALA A 191 -17.19 3.58 22.85
CA ALA A 191 -16.50 4.63 23.60
C ALA A 191 -15.08 4.21 24.01
N ALA A 192 -14.89 2.95 24.45
CA ALA A 192 -13.57 2.43 24.78
C ALA A 192 -12.64 2.33 23.56
N ARG A 193 -13.17 1.98 22.37
CA ARG A 193 -12.39 2.00 21.12
C ARG A 193 -11.98 3.41 20.72
N GLU A 194 -12.88 4.37 20.83
CA GLU A 194 -12.61 5.78 20.54
C GLU A 194 -11.58 6.38 21.49
N GLN A 195 -11.61 6.00 22.77
CA GLN A 195 -10.59 6.40 23.75
C GLN A 195 -9.22 5.80 23.45
N ALA A 196 -9.17 4.53 23.02
CA ALA A 196 -7.91 3.84 22.74
C ALA A 196 -7.30 4.25 21.37
N TYR A 197 -8.12 4.44 20.35
CA TYR A 197 -7.66 4.62 18.96
C TYR A 197 -8.04 5.95 18.32
N GLY A 198 -9.02 6.68 18.87
CA GLY A 198 -9.57 7.92 18.30
C GLY A 198 -8.69 9.17 18.49
N GLN A 199 -7.63 9.09 19.31
CA GLN A 199 -6.62 10.15 19.47
C GLN A 199 -5.28 9.79 18.79
N SER A 200 -5.30 9.09 17.67
CA SER A 200 -4.12 9.08 16.79
C SER A 200 -4.15 10.36 15.96
N PRO A 201 -3.34 11.41 16.26
CA PRO A 201 -3.17 12.50 15.32
C PRO A 201 -2.59 11.91 14.03
N GLN A 202 -3.23 12.21 12.90
CA GLN A 202 -2.57 12.13 11.59
C GLN A 202 -1.50 13.22 11.49
#